data_AF-A0A965V5D8-F1
#
_entry.id   AF-A0A965V5D8-F1
#
_cell.length_a   1.000
_cell.length_b   1.000
_cell.length_c   1.000
_cell.angle_alpha   90.00
_cell.angle_beta   90.00
_cell.angle_gamma   90.00
#
_symmetry.space_group_name_H-M   'P 1'
#
loop_
_entity.id
_entity.type
_entity.pdbx_description
1 polymer ?
#
loop_
_entity_poly.entity_id
_entity_poly.type
_entity_poly.pdbx_seq_one_letter_code
_entity_poly.pdbx_strand_id
1 'polypeptide(L)'
;MSRLYLIFFLGVFSTQVSAQVKLKKLVDFADEQYKNGDYYYALEYYKQALDRDSTSLELMWKYAETQRAYKNYVDAADYYERVYARDEGAVYPESILYLALMEKQMGAYKNAFSTMKLAKKNYSDDRTTYLYKKATQEVESIAWVLNNLRDSSAIDQAIIRLPENINSNNSEFGHTVHGNSFIFSSLRADSINDINEEVYSKTYKTKLYTSEIKNGIFEENKKITALESKKLNAGNGSFSLDGKR
;
A
#
# COMPACT_ATOMS: atom_id res chain seq x y z
N MET A 1 -24.45 -27.41 -47.30
CA MET A 1 -23.84 -26.92 -46.04
C MET A 1 -24.83 -27.15 -44.91
N SER A 2 -24.52 -28.02 -43.95
CA SER A 2 -25.43 -28.37 -42.85
C SER A 2 -25.72 -27.13 -41.99
N ARG A 3 -27.01 -26.84 -41.71
CA ARG A 3 -27.45 -25.74 -40.83
C ARG A 3 -26.90 -25.86 -39.39
N LEU A 4 -26.38 -27.04 -39.04
CA LEU A 4 -25.76 -27.33 -37.74
C LEU A 4 -24.53 -26.45 -37.47
N TYR A 5 -23.75 -26.11 -38.50
CA TYR A 5 -22.56 -25.26 -38.34
C TYR A 5 -22.92 -23.82 -37.95
N LEU A 6 -24.03 -23.29 -38.46
CA LEU A 6 -24.53 -21.95 -38.10
C LEU A 6 -25.01 -21.89 -36.66
N ILE A 7 -25.67 -22.95 -36.16
CA ILE A 7 -26.11 -23.06 -34.76
C ILE A 7 -24.90 -23.16 -33.82
N PHE A 8 -23.88 -23.93 -34.20
CA PHE A 8 -22.63 -24.01 -33.44
C PHE A 8 -21.89 -22.66 -33.41
N PHE A 9 -21.83 -21.95 -34.55
CA PHE A 9 -21.23 -20.62 -34.63
C PHE A 9 -21.98 -19.57 -33.79
N LEU A 10 -23.32 -19.55 -33.83
CA LEU A 10 -24.15 -18.66 -33.01
C LEU A 10 -24.04 -18.97 -31.50
N GLY A 11 -23.97 -20.25 -31.13
CA GLY A 11 -23.77 -20.68 -29.75
C GLY A 11 -22.44 -20.18 -29.18
N VAL A 12 -21.34 -20.34 -29.93
CA VAL A 12 -20.00 -19.89 -29.51
C VAL A 12 -19.94 -18.35 -29.41
N PHE A 13 -20.54 -17.61 -30.35
CA PHE A 13 -20.55 -16.14 -30.31
C PHE A 13 -21.32 -15.58 -29.10
N SER A 14 -22.45 -16.18 -28.72
CA SER A 14 -23.26 -15.67 -27.59
C SER A 14 -22.57 -15.82 -26.22
N THR A 15 -21.74 -16.85 -26.05
CA THR A 15 -20.98 -17.06 -24.80
C THR A 15 -19.82 -16.05 -24.63
N GLN A 16 -19.16 -15.66 -25.73
CA GLN A 16 -18.06 -14.69 -25.69
C GLN A 16 -18.53 -13.28 -25.33
N VAL A 17 -19.69 -12.84 -25.87
CA VAL A 17 -20.25 -11.52 -25.57
C VAL A 17 -20.61 -11.39 -24.09
N SER A 18 -21.16 -12.45 -23.49
CA SER A 18 -21.54 -12.46 -22.07
C SER A 18 -20.32 -12.41 -21.13
N ALA A 19 -19.21 -13.06 -21.50
CA ALA A 19 -17.96 -13.03 -20.74
C ALA A 19 -17.31 -11.63 -20.74
N GLN A 20 -17.31 -10.94 -21.88
CA GLN A 20 -16.77 -9.58 -22.01
C GLN A 20 -17.58 -8.57 -21.19
N VAL A 21 -18.91 -8.66 -21.20
CA VAL A 21 -19.78 -7.78 -20.39
C VAL A 21 -19.50 -7.98 -18.89
N LYS A 22 -19.29 -9.23 -18.45
CA LYS A 22 -18.98 -9.52 -17.04
C LYS A 22 -17.59 -8.99 -16.64
N LEU A 23 -16.58 -9.15 -17.50
CA LEU A 23 -15.24 -8.61 -17.27
C LEU A 23 -15.29 -7.09 -17.12
N LYS A 24 -15.96 -6.39 -18.05
CA LYS A 24 -16.12 -4.95 -17.99
C LYS A 24 -16.74 -4.48 -16.68
N LYS A 25 -17.80 -5.14 -16.20
CA LYS A 25 -18.44 -4.80 -14.91
C LYS A 25 -17.50 -4.96 -13.72
N LEU A 26 -16.62 -5.98 -13.71
CA LEU A 26 -15.63 -6.17 -12.65
C LEU A 26 -14.61 -5.02 -12.66
N VAL A 27 -14.12 -4.65 -13.84
CA VAL A 27 -13.14 -3.57 -14.01
C VAL A 27 -13.76 -2.22 -13.66
N ASP A 28 -14.97 -1.91 -14.14
CA ASP A 28 -15.66 -0.65 -13.83
C ASP A 28 -15.86 -0.48 -12.31
N PHE A 29 -16.22 -1.56 -11.60
CA PHE A 29 -16.35 -1.55 -10.15
C PHE A 29 -14.99 -1.37 -9.45
N ALA A 30 -13.95 -2.08 -9.88
CA ALA A 30 -12.61 -1.93 -9.31
C ALA A 30 -12.05 -0.52 -9.52
N ASP A 31 -12.25 0.06 -10.71
CA ASP A 31 -11.89 1.43 -11.04
C ASP A 31 -12.61 2.44 -10.11
N GLU A 32 -13.88 2.20 -9.79
CA GLU A 32 -14.66 3.01 -8.84
C GLU A 32 -14.09 2.91 -7.42
N GLN A 33 -13.84 1.70 -6.92
CA GLN A 33 -13.26 1.50 -5.58
C GLN A 33 -11.87 2.13 -5.47
N TYR A 34 -11.03 1.97 -6.50
CA TYR A 34 -9.72 2.61 -6.55
C TYR A 34 -9.82 4.14 -6.45
N LYS A 35 -10.76 4.75 -7.19
CA LYS A 35 -11.00 6.21 -7.15
C LYS A 35 -11.49 6.67 -5.78
N ASN A 36 -12.27 5.84 -5.09
CA ASN A 36 -12.74 6.12 -3.73
C ASN A 36 -11.64 5.92 -2.67
N GLY A 37 -10.47 5.42 -3.06
CA GLY A 37 -9.37 5.08 -2.13
C GLY A 37 -9.55 3.74 -1.43
N ASP A 38 -10.57 2.96 -1.82
CA ASP A 38 -10.81 1.62 -1.32
C ASP A 38 -9.97 0.61 -2.12
N TYR A 39 -8.69 0.59 -1.80
CA TYR A 39 -7.74 -0.26 -2.51
C TYR A 39 -7.94 -1.75 -2.20
N TYR A 40 -8.52 -2.10 -1.04
CA TYR A 40 -8.80 -3.49 -0.68
C TYR A 40 -9.82 -4.11 -1.65
N TYR A 41 -10.99 -3.49 -1.80
CA TYR A 41 -11.99 -3.98 -2.75
C TYR A 41 -11.53 -3.82 -4.20
N ALA A 42 -10.80 -2.77 -4.54
CA ALA A 42 -10.23 -2.64 -5.88
C ALA A 42 -9.31 -3.83 -6.22
N LEU A 43 -8.45 -4.27 -5.30
CA LEU A 43 -7.58 -5.43 -5.48
C LEU A 43 -8.38 -6.71 -5.68
N GLU A 44 -9.42 -6.94 -4.87
CA GLU A 44 -10.25 -8.14 -4.98
C GLU A 44 -10.88 -8.25 -6.38
N TYR A 45 -11.46 -7.15 -6.87
CA TYR A 45 -12.16 -7.14 -8.16
C TYR A 45 -11.20 -7.13 -9.36
N TYR A 46 -10.07 -6.42 -9.28
CA TYR A 46 -9.04 -6.53 -10.31
C TYR A 46 -8.43 -7.94 -10.36
N LYS A 47 -8.28 -8.61 -9.22
CA LYS A 47 -7.81 -10.00 -9.19
C LYS A 47 -8.81 -10.93 -9.88
N GLN A 48 -10.10 -10.79 -9.61
CA GLN A 48 -11.16 -11.52 -10.32
C GLN A 48 -11.17 -11.22 -11.83
N ALA A 49 -10.85 -9.99 -12.24
CA ALA A 49 -10.72 -9.61 -13.65
C ALA A 49 -9.49 -10.28 -14.29
N LEU A 50 -8.33 -10.28 -13.60
CA LEU A 50 -7.11 -10.95 -14.05
C LEU A 50 -7.27 -12.47 -14.14
N ASP A 51 -8.07 -13.09 -13.27
CA ASP A 51 -8.35 -14.53 -13.35
C ASP A 51 -9.18 -14.89 -14.60
N ARG A 52 -9.86 -13.90 -15.20
CA ARG A 52 -10.61 -14.05 -16.46
C ARG A 52 -9.78 -13.70 -17.69
N ASP A 53 -8.93 -12.68 -17.59
CA ASP A 53 -8.00 -12.27 -18.63
C ASP A 53 -6.62 -11.98 -18.02
N SER A 54 -5.86 -13.05 -17.84
CA SER A 54 -4.51 -13.00 -17.25
C SER A 54 -3.45 -12.50 -18.22
N THR A 55 -3.83 -12.20 -19.47
CA THR A 55 -2.93 -11.68 -20.50
C THR A 55 -3.04 -10.18 -20.69
N SER A 56 -4.13 -9.57 -20.20
CA SER A 56 -4.36 -8.13 -20.30
C SER A 56 -3.27 -7.34 -19.57
N LEU A 57 -2.49 -6.60 -20.37
CA LEU A 57 -1.47 -5.68 -19.89
C LEU A 57 -2.09 -4.55 -19.05
N GLU A 58 -3.26 -4.05 -19.45
CA GLU A 58 -3.98 -3.01 -18.72
C GLU A 58 -4.42 -3.49 -17.34
N LEU A 59 -4.94 -4.72 -17.22
CA LEU A 59 -5.34 -5.26 -15.92
C LEU A 59 -4.13 -5.48 -15.01
N MET A 60 -3.00 -5.94 -15.56
CA MET A 60 -1.76 -6.06 -14.78
C MET A 60 -1.28 -4.71 -14.28
N TRP A 61 -1.33 -3.69 -15.14
CA TRP A 61 -0.98 -2.33 -14.78
C TRP A 61 -1.86 -1.78 -13.65
N LYS A 62 -3.19 -1.87 -13.81
CA LYS A 62 -4.15 -1.41 -12.80
C LYS A 62 -3.98 -2.15 -11.47
N TYR A 63 -3.73 -3.46 -11.52
CA TYR A 63 -3.45 -4.25 -10.33
C TYR A 63 -2.15 -3.82 -9.65
N ALA A 64 -1.07 -3.60 -10.40
CA ALA A 64 0.22 -3.12 -9.87
C ALA A 64 0.08 -1.75 -9.20
N GLU A 65 -0.59 -0.80 -9.86
CA GLU A 65 -0.87 0.53 -9.29
C GLU A 65 -1.68 0.45 -8.00
N THR A 66 -2.66 -0.45 -7.96
CA THR A 66 -3.48 -0.68 -6.76
C THR A 66 -2.67 -1.31 -5.63
N GLN A 67 -1.83 -2.31 -5.93
CA GLN A 67 -0.94 -2.92 -4.93
C GLN A 67 0.04 -1.88 -4.37
N ARG A 68 0.60 -1.01 -5.23
CA ARG A 68 1.47 0.09 -4.81
C ARG A 68 0.73 1.10 -3.93
N ALA A 69 -0.51 1.46 -4.28
CA ALA A 69 -1.34 2.36 -3.47
C ALA A 69 -1.72 1.75 -2.12
N TYR A 70 -2.01 0.44 -2.09
CA TYR A 70 -2.23 -0.36 -0.89
C TYR A 70 -0.94 -0.63 -0.08
N LYS A 71 0.23 -0.26 -0.63
CA LYS A 71 1.57 -0.44 -0.06
C LYS A 71 2.04 -1.90 0.05
N ASN A 72 1.44 -2.79 -0.71
CA ASN A 72 1.97 -4.13 -0.91
C ASN A 72 3.05 -4.09 -2.01
N TYR A 73 4.26 -3.71 -1.62
CA TYR A 73 5.36 -3.46 -2.55
C TYR A 73 5.90 -4.74 -3.21
N VAL A 74 5.69 -5.91 -2.59
CA VAL A 74 6.12 -7.21 -3.14
C VAL A 74 5.31 -7.53 -4.39
N ASP A 75 3.98 -7.53 -4.27
CA ASP A 75 3.10 -7.83 -5.41
C ASP A 75 3.13 -6.71 -6.46
N ALA A 76 3.27 -5.45 -6.03
CA ALA A 76 3.43 -4.34 -6.96
C ALA A 76 4.68 -4.51 -7.84
N ALA A 77 5.83 -4.87 -7.24
CA ALA A 77 7.05 -5.13 -8.00
C ALA A 77 6.87 -6.26 -9.02
N ASP A 78 6.33 -7.41 -8.61
CA ASP A 78 6.10 -8.56 -9.50
C ASP A 78 5.22 -8.17 -10.71
N TYR A 79 4.13 -7.44 -10.50
CA TYR A 79 3.28 -7.04 -11.63
C TYR A 79 3.89 -5.94 -12.49
N TYR A 80 4.63 -4.96 -11.94
CA TYR A 80 5.36 -4.00 -12.78
C TYR A 80 6.44 -4.67 -13.63
N GLU A 81 7.14 -5.67 -13.08
CA GLU A 81 8.11 -6.47 -13.83
C GLU A 81 7.43 -7.20 -15.00
N ARG A 82 6.27 -7.82 -14.77
CA ARG A 82 5.48 -8.48 -15.83
C ARG A 82 4.99 -7.52 -16.89
N VAL A 83 4.54 -6.33 -16.51
CA VAL A 83 4.11 -5.29 -17.45
C VAL A 83 5.30 -4.87 -18.31
N TYR A 84 6.41 -4.48 -17.68
CA TYR A 84 7.59 -4.03 -18.41
C TYR A 84 8.19 -5.13 -19.30
N ALA A 85 8.23 -6.39 -18.85
CA ALA A 85 8.75 -7.50 -19.64
C ALA A 85 7.96 -7.76 -20.93
N ARG A 86 6.68 -7.34 -21.00
CA ARG A 86 5.82 -7.52 -22.18
C ARG A 86 5.73 -6.28 -23.06
N ASP A 87 5.81 -5.10 -22.44
CA ASP A 87 5.58 -3.81 -23.06
C ASP A 87 6.87 -3.06 -23.42
N GLU A 88 7.95 -3.35 -22.70
CA GLU A 88 9.23 -2.62 -22.72
C GLU A 88 9.09 -1.10 -22.55
N GLY A 89 7.97 -0.65 -21.97
CA GLY A 89 7.65 0.76 -21.75
C GLY A 89 7.02 1.47 -22.95
N ALA A 90 6.49 0.75 -23.94
CA ALA A 90 5.79 1.32 -25.09
C ALA A 90 4.43 1.94 -24.71
N VAL A 91 3.61 1.24 -23.93
CA VAL A 91 2.31 1.70 -23.44
C VAL A 91 2.42 2.29 -22.03
N TYR A 92 3.21 1.65 -21.16
CA TYR A 92 3.41 2.04 -19.76
C TYR A 92 4.88 2.39 -19.51
N PRO A 93 5.37 3.54 -20.01
CA PRO A 93 6.77 3.92 -19.88
C PRO A 93 7.24 4.01 -18.42
N GLU A 94 6.35 4.34 -17.49
CA GLU A 94 6.62 4.41 -16.06
C GLU A 94 6.85 3.04 -15.37
N SER A 95 6.51 1.92 -16.01
CA SER A 95 6.56 0.58 -15.38
C SER A 95 7.93 0.22 -14.82
N ILE A 96 9.01 0.48 -15.57
CA ILE A 96 10.39 0.20 -15.11
C ILE A 96 10.83 1.13 -13.97
N LEU A 97 10.37 2.38 -13.97
CA LEU A 97 10.61 3.31 -12.86
C LEU A 97 9.90 2.82 -11.59
N TYR A 98 8.63 2.43 -11.70
CA TYR A 98 7.86 1.98 -10.55
C TYR A 98 8.34 0.65 -10.01
N LEU A 99 8.75 -0.29 -10.86
CA LEU A 99 9.45 -1.51 -10.43
C LEU A 99 10.65 -1.16 -9.54
N ALA A 100 11.56 -0.31 -10.03
CA ALA A 100 12.75 0.08 -9.29
C ALA A 100 12.43 0.79 -7.97
N LEU A 101 11.35 1.58 -7.93
CA LEU A 101 10.85 2.20 -6.69
C LEU A 101 10.31 1.15 -5.70
N MET A 102 9.60 0.11 -6.15
CA MET A 102 9.11 -0.96 -5.27
C MET A 102 10.28 -1.78 -4.70
N GLU A 103 11.26 -2.13 -5.53
CA GLU A 103 12.50 -2.76 -5.08
C GLU A 103 13.21 -1.93 -4.00
N LYS A 104 13.25 -0.60 -4.18
CA LYS A 104 13.80 0.32 -3.18
C LYS A 104 13.00 0.29 -1.87
N GLN A 105 11.67 0.29 -1.92
CA GLN A 105 10.82 0.26 -0.71
C GLN A 105 10.97 -1.06 0.06
N MET A 106 11.27 -2.16 -0.63
CA MET A 106 11.56 -3.46 0.00
C MET A 106 13.00 -3.57 0.55
N GLY A 107 13.83 -2.52 0.42
CA GLY A 107 15.23 -2.55 0.82
C GLY A 107 16.13 -3.37 -0.12
N ALA A 108 15.62 -3.79 -1.28
CA ALA A 108 16.38 -4.53 -2.30
C ALA A 108 17.27 -3.58 -3.13
N TYR A 109 18.11 -2.78 -2.45
CA TYR A 109 18.82 -1.65 -3.05
C TYR A 109 19.74 -2.02 -4.22
N LYS A 110 20.33 -3.22 -4.23
CA LYS A 110 21.17 -3.69 -5.35
C LYS A 110 20.36 -3.93 -6.63
N ASN A 111 19.17 -4.52 -6.50
CA ASN A 111 18.26 -4.74 -7.62
C ASN A 111 17.71 -3.40 -8.08
N ALA A 112 17.17 -2.61 -7.13
CA ALA A 112 16.67 -1.26 -7.38
C ALA A 112 17.68 -0.38 -8.13
N PHE A 113 18.96 -0.43 -7.77
CA PHE A 113 20.01 0.33 -8.48
C PHE A 113 20.16 -0.11 -9.94
N SER A 114 20.15 -1.41 -10.20
CA SER A 114 20.28 -1.97 -11.54
C SER A 114 19.08 -1.62 -12.41
N THR A 115 17.87 -1.81 -11.88
CA THR A 115 16.60 -1.48 -12.53
C THR A 115 16.46 0.03 -12.75
N MET A 116 16.84 0.87 -11.78
CA MET A 116 16.77 2.32 -11.91
C MET A 116 17.73 2.88 -12.95
N LYS A 117 18.93 2.29 -13.10
CA LYS A 117 19.85 2.63 -14.20
C LYS A 117 19.25 2.28 -15.56
N LEU A 118 18.56 1.15 -15.67
CA LEU A 118 17.84 0.77 -16.89
C LEU A 118 16.74 1.79 -17.19
N ALA A 119 15.91 2.14 -16.21
CA ALA A 119 14.90 3.19 -16.35
C ALA A 119 15.50 4.51 -16.84
N LYS A 120 16.56 5.01 -16.19
CA LYS A 120 17.27 6.24 -16.60
C LYS A 120 17.76 6.16 -18.05
N LYS A 121 18.29 5.01 -18.48
CA LYS A 121 18.75 4.79 -19.86
C LYS A 121 17.57 4.86 -20.84
N ASN A 122 16.46 4.20 -20.53
CA ASN A 122 15.27 4.18 -21.40
C ASN A 122 14.70 5.59 -21.60
N TYR A 123 14.79 6.46 -20.60
CA TYR A 123 14.29 7.85 -20.70
C TYR A 123 15.33 8.85 -21.24
N SER A 124 16.51 8.39 -21.67
CA SER A 124 17.63 9.29 -21.97
C SER A 124 17.48 10.11 -23.25
N ASP A 125 16.52 9.76 -24.10
CA ASP A 125 16.19 10.47 -25.33
C ASP A 125 15.65 11.87 -25.06
N ASP A 126 14.80 12.04 -24.02
CA ASP A 126 14.36 13.34 -23.54
C ASP A 126 14.65 13.51 -22.04
N ARG A 127 15.76 14.20 -21.79
CA ARG A 127 16.27 14.48 -20.44
C ARG A 127 15.48 15.55 -19.70
N THR A 128 14.52 16.20 -20.35
CA THR A 128 13.66 17.22 -19.73
C THR A 128 12.46 16.61 -19.01
N THR A 129 12.10 15.36 -19.36
CA THR A 129 10.95 14.64 -18.80
C THR A 129 11.07 14.39 -17.31
N TYR A 130 9.91 14.26 -16.65
CA TYR A 130 9.83 13.85 -15.24
C TYR A 130 10.50 12.49 -15.02
N LEU A 131 10.23 11.51 -15.89
CA LEU A 131 10.74 10.14 -15.75
C LEU A 131 12.27 10.10 -15.75
N TYR A 132 12.93 10.81 -16.68
CA TYR A 132 14.39 10.89 -16.71
C TYR A 132 14.96 11.57 -15.45
N LYS A 133 14.39 12.71 -15.05
CA LYS A 133 14.84 13.46 -13.87
C LYS A 133 14.67 12.65 -12.59
N LYS A 134 13.52 11.98 -12.44
CA LYS A 134 13.23 11.11 -11.29
C LYS A 134 14.18 9.92 -11.25
N ALA A 135 14.35 9.20 -12.37
CA ALA A 135 15.28 8.07 -12.42
C ALA A 135 16.73 8.50 -12.13
N THR A 136 17.16 9.66 -12.64
CA THR A 136 18.50 10.21 -12.36
C THR A 136 18.72 10.48 -10.88
N GLN A 137 17.78 11.18 -10.24
CA GLN A 137 17.83 11.46 -8.81
C GLN A 137 17.83 10.17 -7.97
N GLU A 138 17.03 9.18 -8.36
CA GLU A 138 16.94 7.91 -7.63
C GLU A 138 18.20 7.06 -7.79
N VAL A 139 18.86 7.06 -8.96
CA VAL A 139 20.18 6.41 -9.12
C VAL A 139 21.17 7.00 -8.12
N GLU A 140 21.22 8.32 -7.98
CA GLU A 140 22.12 8.99 -7.03
C GLU A 140 21.75 8.67 -5.57
N SER A 141 20.45 8.68 -5.24
CA SER A 141 19.95 8.31 -3.91
C SER A 141 20.31 6.88 -3.54
N ILE A 142 20.08 5.92 -4.43
CA ILE A 142 20.35 4.50 -4.17
C ILE A 142 21.86 4.25 -4.13
N ALA A 143 22.65 4.90 -4.99
CA ALA A 143 24.12 4.81 -4.92
C ALA A 143 24.65 5.30 -3.57
N TRP A 144 24.12 6.42 -3.06
CA TRP A 144 24.49 6.92 -1.75
C TRP A 144 24.16 5.89 -0.66
N VAL A 145 22.95 5.30 -0.67
CA VAL A 145 22.59 4.25 0.29
C VAL A 145 23.58 3.09 0.22
N LEU A 146 23.84 2.53 -0.96
CA LEU A 146 24.75 1.39 -1.14
C LEU A 146 26.16 1.66 -0.63
N ASN A 147 26.65 2.90 -0.72
CA ASN A 147 27.97 3.30 -0.21
C ASN A 147 28.00 3.54 1.30
N ASN A 148 26.84 3.74 1.95
CA ASN A 148 26.73 4.12 3.36
C ASN A 148 25.97 3.09 4.22
N LEU A 149 25.61 1.91 3.68
CA LEU A 149 24.88 0.85 4.40
C LEU A 149 25.54 0.45 5.74
N ARG A 150 26.87 0.55 5.85
CA ARG A 150 27.61 0.20 7.07
C ARG A 150 27.45 1.21 8.20
N ASP A 151 27.16 2.46 7.89
CA ASP A 151 26.92 3.49 8.92
C ASP A 151 25.53 3.34 9.55
N SER A 152 24.63 2.59 8.90
CA SER A 152 23.25 2.38 9.32
C SER A 152 23.08 1.23 10.33
N SER A 153 24.05 0.30 10.44
CA SER A 153 23.88 -0.93 11.23
C SER A 153 23.67 -0.70 12.73
N ALA A 154 24.15 0.43 13.26
CA ALA A 154 23.91 0.81 14.65
C ALA A 154 22.48 1.36 14.87
N ILE A 155 21.87 1.96 13.83
CA ILE A 155 20.50 2.49 13.86
C ILE A 155 19.48 1.35 13.71
N ASP A 156 19.74 0.38 12.83
CA ASP A 156 18.85 -0.77 12.63
C ASP A 156 18.71 -1.63 13.89
N GLN A 157 19.77 -1.69 14.71
CA GLN A 157 19.72 -2.35 16.03
C GLN A 157 18.94 -1.53 17.07
N ALA A 158 18.74 -0.24 16.86
CA ALA A 158 18.11 0.69 17.80
C ALA A 158 16.62 0.94 17.52
N ILE A 159 16.14 0.66 16.30
CA ILE A 159 14.72 0.81 15.94
C ILE A 159 13.99 -0.51 16.14
N ILE A 160 13.36 -0.65 17.30
CA ILE A 160 12.53 -1.81 17.64
C ILE A 160 11.05 -1.46 17.54
N ARG A 161 10.26 -2.36 16.93
CA ARG A 161 8.80 -2.27 16.98
C ARG A 161 8.38 -2.42 18.45
N LEU A 162 7.56 -1.48 18.94
CA LEU A 162 6.91 -1.62 20.25
C LEU A 162 5.99 -2.85 20.24
N PRO A 163 5.70 -3.45 21.41
CA PRO A 163 4.86 -4.64 21.48
C PRO A 163 3.43 -4.38 20.94
N GLU A 164 2.71 -5.47 20.63
CA GLU A 164 1.41 -5.44 19.95
C GLU A 164 0.32 -4.67 20.71
N ASN A 165 0.42 -4.63 22.05
CA ASN A 165 -0.44 -3.83 22.91
C ASN A 165 -0.19 -2.31 22.75
N ILE A 166 0.85 -1.88 22.04
CA ILE A 166 1.08 -0.49 21.68
C ILE A 166 0.90 -0.29 20.18
N ASN A 167 1.69 -1.00 19.36
CA ASN A 167 1.60 -0.92 17.90
C ASN A 167 0.73 -2.07 17.39
N SER A 168 -0.59 -1.85 17.32
CA SER A 168 -1.55 -2.87 16.92
C SER A 168 -1.82 -2.81 15.40
N ASN A 169 -2.81 -3.57 14.93
CA ASN A 169 -3.35 -3.44 13.56
C ASN A 169 -4.22 -2.18 13.37
N ASN A 170 -4.56 -1.46 14.45
CA ASN A 170 -5.28 -0.20 14.36
C ASN A 170 -4.33 0.96 14.05
N SER A 171 -4.88 2.13 13.75
CA SER A 171 -4.04 3.31 13.56
C SER A 171 -3.67 3.93 14.90
N GLU A 172 -2.42 3.80 15.30
CA GLU A 172 -1.84 4.57 16.40
C GLU A 172 -1.13 5.85 15.92
N PHE A 173 -1.30 6.91 16.68
CA PHE A 173 -0.73 8.23 16.39
C PHE A 173 -0.19 8.85 17.65
N GLY A 174 0.89 9.64 17.49
CA GLY A 174 1.36 10.63 18.46
C GLY A 174 1.51 10.10 19.89
N HIS A 175 2.75 9.89 20.33
CA HIS A 175 3.00 9.40 21.68
C HIS A 175 3.70 10.44 22.55
N THR A 176 3.56 10.27 23.86
CA THR A 176 4.33 10.98 24.87
C THR A 176 4.59 10.05 26.04
N VAL A 177 5.67 10.32 26.79
CA VAL A 177 5.99 9.62 28.02
C VAL A 177 5.92 10.61 29.17
N HIS A 178 5.14 10.27 30.20
CA HIS A 178 5.02 11.07 31.40
C HIS A 178 5.15 10.19 32.64
N GLY A 179 6.24 10.35 33.39
CA GLY A 179 6.63 9.42 34.45
C GLY A 179 6.76 8.00 33.90
N ASN A 180 6.02 7.05 34.48
CA ASN A 180 5.95 5.66 34.03
C ASN A 180 4.75 5.39 33.12
N SER A 181 4.14 6.41 32.50
CA SER A 181 3.01 6.24 31.58
C SER A 181 3.40 6.58 30.16
N PHE A 182 3.25 5.62 29.26
CA PHE A 182 3.26 5.82 27.82
C PHE A 182 1.84 6.15 27.36
N ILE A 183 1.65 7.33 26.77
CA ILE A 183 0.34 7.81 26.34
C ILE A 183 0.37 8.01 24.84
N PHE A 184 -0.65 7.53 24.15
CA PHE A 184 -0.77 7.62 22.71
C PHE A 184 -2.24 7.75 22.30
N SER A 185 -2.49 8.18 21.08
CA SER A 185 -3.84 8.12 20.50
C SER A 185 -3.99 6.96 19.54
N SER A 186 -5.19 6.41 19.44
CA SER A 186 -5.49 5.34 18.50
C SER A 186 -6.91 5.48 17.96
N LEU A 187 -7.08 5.22 16.67
CA LEU A 187 -8.38 5.07 16.01
C LEU A 187 -8.76 3.60 16.06
N ARG A 188 -9.67 3.23 16.97
CA ARG A 188 -10.14 1.85 17.14
C ARG A 188 -11.64 1.77 16.92
N ALA A 189 -12.08 0.77 16.14
CA ALA A 189 -13.49 0.46 15.94
C ALA A 189 -14.09 -0.20 17.20
N ASP A 190 -15.43 -0.22 17.29
CA ASP A 190 -16.10 -1.03 18.32
C ASP A 190 -16.09 -2.51 17.93
N SER A 191 -16.17 -2.79 16.63
CA SER A 191 -15.97 -4.11 16.02
C SER A 191 -15.46 -3.95 14.59
N ILE A 192 -14.73 -4.94 14.10
CA ILE A 192 -14.29 -5.06 12.71
C ILE A 192 -14.82 -6.39 12.18
N ASN A 193 -15.25 -6.43 10.92
CA ASN A 193 -15.44 -7.69 10.20
C ASN A 193 -14.10 -8.06 9.56
N ASP A 194 -13.38 -9.01 10.16
CA ASP A 194 -12.02 -9.38 9.74
C ASP A 194 -11.95 -9.95 8.31
N ILE A 195 -13.08 -10.41 7.74
CA ILE A 195 -13.11 -10.97 6.38
C ILE A 195 -13.18 -9.85 5.33
N ASN A 196 -13.92 -8.78 5.62
CA ASN A 196 -14.20 -7.71 4.68
C ASN A 196 -13.52 -6.38 5.06
N GLU A 197 -12.73 -6.36 6.14
CA GLU A 197 -12.12 -5.17 6.75
C GLU A 197 -13.11 -4.03 7.07
N GLU A 198 -14.39 -4.37 7.28
CA GLU A 198 -15.43 -3.38 7.51
C GLU A 198 -15.44 -2.89 8.96
N VAL A 199 -15.42 -1.58 9.13
CA VAL A 199 -15.46 -0.92 10.44
C VAL A 199 -16.89 -0.72 10.90
N TYR A 200 -17.24 -1.33 12.02
CA TYR A 200 -18.51 -1.11 12.71
C TYR A 200 -18.25 -0.29 13.98
N SER A 201 -18.57 1.00 13.91
CA SER A 201 -18.57 1.85 15.09
C SER A 201 -19.61 2.95 14.99
N LYS A 202 -20.34 3.18 16.09
CA LYS A 202 -21.28 4.31 16.18
C LYS A 202 -20.54 5.65 16.17
N THR A 203 -19.29 5.65 16.62
CA THR A 203 -18.43 6.83 16.71
C THR A 203 -16.99 6.42 16.45
N TYR A 204 -16.63 6.35 15.16
CA TYR A 204 -15.27 6.05 14.72
C TYR A 204 -14.38 7.28 14.85
N LYS A 205 -13.67 7.38 15.98
CA LYS A 205 -12.88 8.55 16.38
C LYS A 205 -11.61 8.14 17.10
N THR A 206 -10.58 8.99 17.02
CA THR A 206 -9.36 8.77 17.79
C THR A 206 -9.60 9.02 19.27
N LYS A 207 -9.06 8.14 20.12
CA LYS A 207 -9.16 8.22 21.58
C LYS A 207 -7.77 8.08 22.18
N LEU A 208 -7.57 8.60 23.39
CA LEU A 208 -6.32 8.47 24.12
C LEU A 208 -6.27 7.14 24.88
N TYR A 209 -5.09 6.52 24.86
CA TYR A 209 -4.75 5.29 25.55
C TYR A 209 -3.50 5.51 26.39
N THR A 210 -3.38 4.76 27.48
CA THR A 210 -2.20 4.77 28.33
C THR A 210 -1.76 3.34 28.64
N SER A 211 -0.45 3.14 28.66
CA SER A 211 0.23 1.93 29.09
C SER A 211 1.22 2.29 30.19
N GLU A 212 1.22 1.52 31.28
CA GLU A 212 2.26 1.66 32.28
C GLU A 212 3.58 1.06 31.76
N ILE A 213 4.71 1.68 32.10
CA ILE A 213 6.05 1.21 31.78
C ILE A 213 6.69 0.69 33.07
N LYS A 214 6.95 -0.62 33.13
CA LYS A 214 7.62 -1.29 34.26
C LYS A 214 8.87 -1.99 33.77
N ASN A 215 10.04 -1.60 34.29
CA ASN A 215 11.33 -2.20 33.90
C ASN A 215 11.55 -2.27 32.38
N GLY A 216 11.08 -1.24 31.65
CA GLY A 216 11.15 -1.18 30.18
C GLY A 216 10.08 -1.99 29.43
N ILE A 217 9.16 -2.65 30.14
CA ILE A 217 8.03 -3.39 29.56
C ILE A 217 6.79 -2.51 29.55
N PHE A 218 6.09 -2.49 28.43
CA PHE A 218 4.79 -1.83 28.26
C PHE A 218 3.67 -2.81 28.67
N GLU A 219 2.99 -2.50 29.76
CA GLU A 219 1.84 -3.26 30.25
C GLU A 219 0.62 -3.11 29.33
N GLU A 220 -0.43 -3.91 29.53
CA GLU A 220 -1.65 -3.81 28.72
C GLU A 220 -2.23 -2.38 28.72
N ASN A 221 -2.50 -1.85 27.53
CA ASN A 221 -2.98 -0.48 27.40
C ASN A 221 -4.45 -0.37 27.82
N LYS A 222 -4.86 0.81 28.29
CA LYS A 222 -6.27 1.12 28.58
C LYS A 222 -6.66 2.50 28.05
N LYS A 223 -7.92 2.64 27.66
CA LYS A 223 -8.49 3.91 27.22
C LYS A 223 -8.55 4.92 28.38
N ILE A 224 -8.12 6.15 28.14
CA ILE A 224 -8.28 7.28 29.06
C ILE A 224 -9.69 7.85 28.89
N THR A 225 -10.64 7.40 29.71
CA THR A 225 -12.05 7.84 29.63
C THR A 225 -12.28 9.27 30.12
N ALA A 226 -11.44 9.77 31.03
CA ALA A 226 -11.60 11.10 31.62
C ALA A 226 -11.48 12.25 30.62
N LEU A 227 -10.82 12.02 29.48
CA LEU A 227 -10.60 12.99 28.41
C LEU A 227 -11.43 12.69 27.15
N GLU A 228 -12.38 11.75 27.24
CA GLU A 228 -13.18 11.33 26.09
C GLU A 228 -14.23 12.39 25.72
N SER A 229 -14.20 12.83 24.46
CA SER A 229 -15.24 13.69 23.90
C SER A 229 -16.18 12.89 23.01
N LYS A 230 -17.50 13.02 23.21
CA LYS A 230 -18.49 12.44 22.29
C LYS A 230 -18.44 13.07 20.90
N LYS A 231 -17.96 14.32 20.80
CA LYS A 231 -17.98 15.10 19.55
C LYS A 231 -16.63 15.17 18.86
N LEU A 232 -15.52 15.19 19.61
CA LEU A 232 -14.20 15.49 19.07
C LEU A 232 -13.29 14.26 19.04
N ASN A 233 -12.33 14.27 18.12
CA ASN A 233 -11.18 13.37 18.09
C ASN A 233 -10.18 13.80 19.17
N ALA A 234 -9.51 12.83 19.80
CA ALA A 234 -8.35 13.10 20.65
C ALA A 234 -7.06 12.78 19.88
N GLY A 235 -6.22 13.80 19.69
CA GLY A 235 -4.91 13.67 19.04
C GLY A 235 -3.83 13.49 20.11
N ASN A 236 -3.03 14.53 20.34
CA ASN A 236 -1.99 14.50 21.38
C ASN A 236 -2.48 15.09 22.70
N GLY A 237 -1.86 14.65 23.79
CA GLY A 237 -1.93 15.32 25.09
C GLY A 237 -0.73 16.22 25.32
N SER A 238 -0.92 17.29 26.09
CA SER A 238 0.15 18.09 26.68
C SER A 238 -0.03 18.12 28.19
N PHE A 239 1.06 18.33 28.90
CA PHE A 239 1.05 18.45 30.36
C PHE A 239 1.30 19.89 30.76
N SER A 240 0.75 20.27 31.91
CA SER A 240 1.09 21.53 32.58
C SER A 240 2.59 21.58 32.91
N LEU A 241 3.11 22.79 33.11
CA LEU A 241 4.54 23.01 33.43
C LEU A 241 5.00 22.26 34.68
N ASP A 242 4.09 22.06 35.65
CA ASP A 242 4.36 21.29 36.87
C ASP A 242 4.15 19.77 36.71
N GLY A 243 3.74 19.32 35.51
CA GLY A 243 3.49 17.92 35.18
C GLY A 243 2.30 17.30 35.90
N LYS A 244 1.44 18.08 36.57
CA LYS A 244 0.35 17.54 37.40
C LYS A 244 -0.99 17.42 36.67
N ARG A 245 -1.13 18.04 35.49
CA ARG A 245 -2.37 18.12 34.72
C ARG A 245 -2.11 17.94 33.24
#